data_AF-A0A1C2IQ51-F1
#
_entry.id   AF-A0A1C2IQ51-F1
#
_cell.length_a   1.000
_cell.length_b   1.000
_cell.length_c   1.000
_cell.angle_alpha   90.00
_cell.angle_beta   90.00
_cell.angle_gamma   90.00
#
_symmetry.space_group_name_H-M   'P 1'
#
loop_
_entity.id
_entity.type
_entity.pdbx_description
1 polymer ?
#
loop_
_entity_poly.entity_id
_entity_poly.type
_entity_poly.pdbx_seq_one_letter_code
_entity_poly.pdbx_strand_id
1 'polypeptide(L)'
;MSIDKEFHAAHQDLNAFVDAFEKHVKEYGEPKHGQLMVLTQDIKKDAQNISTGMISTSDAVDIQSGKITPVGKAPDPKPLLARGLTRIQDAAKSLAVNLADAGKQVRSMVKDKVNGADQVAKAWDNVLDATSHYMTMGMKRLTGLAHGRDPKDRYALGFASGHLQSAQDIALDQRKRGILQTLKHPGLGEFVLQDAKRLGMIAESKPVHRGTVQNVIGLEAILKNAKGQLLALPVTPDFKFKAGDNLVMKDRGDGFYSGKRQMVERGMER
;
A
#
# COMPACT_ATOMS: atom_id res chain seq x y z
N MET A 1 -2.14 -10.38 -23.46
CA MET A 1 -0.74 -10.00 -23.17
C MET A 1 -0.11 -11.13 -22.36
N SER A 2 1.20 -11.41 -22.44
CA SER A 2 1.79 -12.52 -21.65
C SER A 2 2.11 -12.07 -20.23
N ILE A 3 2.03 -12.98 -19.26
CA ILE A 3 2.29 -12.70 -17.82
C ILE A 3 3.68 -12.10 -17.60
N ASP A 4 4.68 -12.52 -18.38
CA ASP A 4 6.04 -11.95 -18.28
C ASP A 4 6.11 -10.48 -18.69
N LYS A 5 5.35 -10.09 -19.73
CA LYS A 5 5.27 -8.68 -20.16
C LYS A 5 4.54 -7.83 -19.12
N GLU A 6 3.45 -8.36 -18.55
CA GLU A 6 2.71 -7.70 -17.47
C GLU A 6 3.58 -7.50 -16.22
N PHE A 7 4.34 -8.53 -15.81
CA PHE A 7 5.27 -8.44 -14.70
C PHE A 7 6.40 -7.42 -14.96
N HIS A 8 6.96 -7.40 -16.18
CA HIS A 8 8.00 -6.44 -16.54
C HIS A 8 7.47 -5.00 -16.54
N ALA A 9 6.27 -4.77 -17.08
CA ALA A 9 5.61 -3.47 -17.03
C ALA A 9 5.39 -3.01 -15.58
N ALA A 10 4.87 -3.89 -14.72
CA ALA A 10 4.67 -3.57 -13.30
C ALA A 10 5.98 -3.25 -12.55
N HIS A 11 7.10 -3.89 -12.90
CA HIS A 11 8.43 -3.55 -12.38
C HIS A 11 8.88 -2.16 -12.83
N GLN A 12 8.68 -1.83 -14.11
CA GLN A 12 9.01 -0.51 -14.66
C GLN A 12 8.17 0.59 -14.01
N ASP A 13 6.86 0.37 -13.85
CA ASP A 13 5.95 1.30 -13.18
C ASP A 13 6.40 1.54 -11.73
N LEU A 14 6.71 0.47 -10.98
CA LEU A 14 7.21 0.62 -9.61
C LEU A 14 8.49 1.47 -9.57
N ASN A 15 9.47 1.19 -10.43
CA ASN A 15 10.69 2.00 -10.48
C ASN A 15 10.40 3.47 -10.77
N ALA A 16 9.54 3.76 -11.75
CA ALA A 16 9.17 5.13 -12.11
C ALA A 16 8.50 5.87 -10.94
N PHE A 17 7.63 5.20 -10.19
CA PHE A 17 7.01 5.80 -9.00
C PHE A 17 8.01 5.99 -7.85
N VAL A 18 8.97 5.08 -7.66
CA VAL A 18 10.02 5.25 -6.65
C VAL A 18 10.97 6.39 -7.04
N ASP A 19 11.28 6.56 -8.33
CA ASP A 19 12.04 7.72 -8.85
C ASP A 19 11.31 9.04 -8.60
N ALA A 20 10.01 9.08 -8.88
CA ALA A 20 9.18 10.26 -8.62
C ALA A 20 9.11 10.58 -7.12
N PHE A 21 8.94 9.57 -6.27
CA PHE A 21 8.97 9.71 -4.82
C PHE A 21 10.32 10.23 -4.33
N GLU A 22 11.43 9.68 -4.83
CA GLU A 22 12.78 10.16 -4.52
C GLU A 22 12.97 11.64 -4.85
N LYS A 23 12.47 12.08 -6.02
CA LYS A 23 12.50 13.49 -6.42
C LYS A 23 11.75 14.37 -5.40
N HIS A 24 10.54 13.99 -5.01
CA HIS A 24 9.76 14.74 -4.01
C HIS A 24 10.43 14.75 -2.63
N VAL A 25 11.06 13.65 -2.21
CA VAL A 25 11.82 13.61 -0.95
C VAL A 25 12.99 14.59 -0.98
N LYS A 26 13.70 14.72 -2.10
CA LYS A 26 14.80 15.70 -2.23
C LYS A 26 14.30 17.14 -2.18
N GLU A 27 13.14 17.41 -2.76
CA GLU A 27 12.57 18.76 -2.85
C GLU A 27 11.92 19.20 -1.53
N TYR A 28 11.35 18.27 -0.73
CA TYR A 28 10.45 18.59 0.38
C TYR A 28 10.71 17.82 1.70
N GLY A 29 11.72 16.95 1.75
CA GLY A 29 11.90 15.93 2.80
C GLY A 29 12.60 16.32 4.11
N GLU A 30 12.89 17.60 4.35
CA GLU A 30 13.63 18.02 5.56
C GLU A 30 12.83 17.77 6.85
N PRO A 31 13.46 17.38 7.99
CA PRO A 31 14.88 17.15 8.24
C PRO A 31 15.35 15.67 8.13
N LYS A 32 14.52 14.75 7.62
CA LYS A 32 14.83 13.30 7.57
C LYS A 32 15.17 12.78 6.17
N HIS A 33 15.48 13.69 5.25
CA HIS A 33 15.74 13.39 3.83
C HIS A 33 16.74 12.24 3.66
N GLY A 34 17.83 12.20 4.43
CA GLY A 34 18.88 11.17 4.32
C GLY A 34 18.37 9.75 4.53
N GLN A 35 17.48 9.52 5.50
CA GLN A 35 16.97 8.18 5.78
C GLN A 35 15.93 7.74 4.74
N LEU A 36 15.04 8.63 4.30
CA LEU A 36 14.09 8.33 3.22
C LEU A 36 14.82 8.03 1.90
N MET A 37 15.89 8.75 1.59
CA MET A 37 16.72 8.53 0.41
C MET A 37 17.40 7.15 0.40
N VAL A 38 17.88 6.67 1.56
CA VAL A 38 18.43 5.31 1.67
C VAL A 38 17.33 4.28 1.39
N LEU A 39 16.16 4.46 2.01
CA LEU A 39 15.04 3.55 1.84
C LEU A 39 14.52 3.50 0.39
N THR A 40 14.52 4.61 -0.35
CA THR A 40 14.14 4.58 -1.77
C THR A 40 15.10 3.76 -2.61
N GLN A 41 16.41 3.87 -2.37
CA GLN A 41 17.40 3.04 -3.07
C GLN A 41 17.26 1.56 -2.70
N ASP A 42 17.02 1.25 -1.43
CA ASP A 42 16.82 -0.12 -0.98
C ASP A 42 15.55 -0.75 -1.58
N ILE A 43 14.45 0.01 -1.68
CA ILE A 43 13.22 -0.43 -2.37
C ILE A 43 13.50 -0.79 -3.85
N LYS A 44 14.24 0.06 -4.59
CA LYS A 44 14.60 -0.23 -5.99
C LYS A 44 15.47 -1.48 -6.10
N LYS A 45 16.47 -1.59 -5.23
CA LYS A 45 17.37 -2.74 -5.17
C LYS A 45 16.60 -4.03 -4.92
N ASP A 46 15.66 -4.02 -3.98
CA ASP A 46 14.84 -5.18 -3.66
C ASP A 46 13.90 -5.55 -4.82
N ALA A 47 13.23 -4.56 -5.43
CA ALA A 47 12.42 -4.79 -6.62
C ALA A 47 13.22 -5.42 -7.77
N GLN A 48 14.44 -4.93 -8.00
CA GLN A 48 15.37 -5.47 -9.00
C GLN A 48 15.82 -6.90 -8.66
N ASN A 49 16.08 -7.19 -7.39
CA ASN A 49 16.43 -8.55 -6.94
C ASN A 49 15.28 -9.54 -7.15
N ILE A 50 14.03 -9.13 -6.91
CA ILE A 50 12.84 -9.95 -7.21
C ILE A 50 12.76 -10.21 -8.72
N SER A 51 12.89 -9.18 -9.55
CA SER A 51 12.85 -9.31 -11.01
C SER A 51 13.95 -10.25 -11.53
N THR A 52 15.17 -10.09 -11.03
CA THR A 52 16.32 -10.95 -11.38
C THR A 52 16.09 -12.39 -10.92
N GLY A 53 15.57 -12.60 -9.71
CA GLY A 53 15.24 -13.92 -9.20
C GLY A 53 14.18 -14.61 -10.06
N MET A 54 13.17 -13.86 -10.51
CA MET A 54 12.11 -14.35 -11.38
C MET A 54 12.62 -14.81 -12.75
N ILE A 55 13.59 -14.08 -13.32
CA ILE A 55 14.27 -14.49 -14.56
C ILE A 55 15.01 -15.81 -14.31
N SER A 56 15.83 -15.90 -13.25
CA SER A 56 16.55 -17.14 -12.92
C SER A 56 15.62 -18.34 -12.69
N THR A 57 14.49 -18.13 -12.03
CA THR A 57 13.45 -19.17 -11.84
C THR A 57 12.84 -19.59 -13.19
N SER A 58 12.57 -18.66 -14.10
CA SER A 58 12.02 -18.96 -15.44
C SER A 58 13.03 -19.72 -16.29
N ASP A 59 14.29 -19.30 -16.31
CA ASP A 59 15.36 -19.96 -17.06
C ASP A 59 15.57 -21.40 -16.57
N ALA A 60 15.58 -21.61 -15.25
CA ALA A 60 15.64 -22.96 -14.67
C ALA A 60 14.45 -23.83 -15.13
N VAL A 61 13.27 -23.23 -15.21
CA VAL A 61 12.05 -23.91 -15.64
C VAL A 61 12.12 -24.30 -17.11
N ASP A 62 12.57 -23.40 -17.97
CA ASP A 62 12.67 -23.59 -19.40
C ASP A 62 13.80 -24.56 -19.79
N ILE A 63 14.92 -24.57 -19.05
CA ILE A 63 15.98 -25.59 -19.17
C ILE A 63 15.43 -26.98 -18.84
N GLN A 64 14.70 -27.11 -17.72
CA GLN A 64 14.15 -28.41 -17.32
C GLN A 64 13.10 -28.95 -18.30
N SER A 65 12.36 -28.06 -18.96
CA SER A 65 11.36 -28.45 -19.98
C SER A 65 11.96 -28.65 -21.38
N GLY A 66 13.27 -28.46 -21.55
CA GLY A 66 13.96 -28.60 -22.83
C GLY A 66 13.71 -27.47 -23.83
N LYS A 67 13.11 -26.35 -23.40
CA LYS A 67 12.88 -25.17 -24.26
C LYS A 67 14.17 -24.36 -24.48
N ILE A 68 15.07 -24.38 -23.51
CA ILE A 68 16.38 -23.71 -23.59
C ILE A 68 17.47 -24.77 -23.45
N THR A 69 18.40 -24.79 -24.40
CA THR A 69 19.62 -25.60 -24.28
C THR A 69 20.55 -24.93 -23.26
N PRO A 70 20.96 -25.62 -22.18
CA PRO A 70 21.87 -25.04 -21.20
C PRO A 70 23.21 -24.66 -21.84
N VAL A 71 23.75 -23.49 -21.47
CA VAL A 71 25.07 -23.05 -21.94
C VAL A 71 26.14 -23.80 -21.14
N GLY A 72 26.89 -24.67 -21.80
CA GLY A 72 27.94 -25.51 -21.19
C GLY A 72 27.42 -26.78 -20.50
N LYS A 73 28.26 -27.43 -19.68
CA LYS A 73 27.90 -28.62 -18.87
C LYS A 73 27.15 -28.22 -17.58
N ALA A 74 26.11 -27.37 -17.66
CA ALA A 74 25.30 -27.07 -16.48
C ALA A 74 24.42 -28.31 -16.17
N PRO A 75 24.67 -29.09 -15.09
CA PRO A 75 24.21 -30.47 -15.02
C PRO A 75 22.82 -30.66 -14.38
N ASP A 76 22.24 -29.62 -13.77
CA ASP A 76 20.94 -29.68 -13.10
C ASP A 76 20.38 -28.25 -12.99
N PRO A 77 19.14 -27.97 -13.41
CA PRO A 77 18.50 -26.67 -13.22
C PRO A 77 18.07 -26.38 -11.77
N LYS A 78 18.05 -27.38 -10.87
CA LYS A 78 17.58 -27.21 -9.48
C LYS A 78 18.36 -26.17 -8.67
N PRO A 79 19.69 -26.07 -8.72
CA PRO A 79 20.43 -25.01 -8.02
C PRO A 79 20.09 -23.61 -8.54
N LEU A 80 19.79 -23.46 -9.83
CA LEU A 80 19.38 -22.20 -10.42
C LEU A 80 17.98 -21.80 -9.93
N LEU A 81 17.04 -22.76 -9.92
CA LEU A 81 15.70 -22.57 -9.37
C LEU A 81 15.77 -22.13 -7.90
N ALA A 82 16.49 -22.87 -7.07
CA ALA A 82 16.64 -22.57 -5.64
C ALA A 82 17.22 -21.18 -5.40
N ARG A 83 18.30 -20.80 -6.11
CA ARG A 83 18.91 -19.46 -6.02
C ARG A 83 17.95 -18.35 -6.42
N GLY A 84 17.18 -18.54 -7.50
CA GLY A 84 16.16 -17.58 -7.94
C GLY A 84 15.09 -17.36 -6.88
N LEU A 85 14.57 -18.46 -6.30
CA LEU A 85 13.53 -18.41 -5.28
C LEU A 85 14.02 -17.79 -3.96
N THR A 86 15.20 -18.16 -3.48
CA THR A 86 15.79 -17.53 -2.28
C THR A 86 15.99 -16.03 -2.49
N ARG A 87 16.46 -15.61 -3.67
CA ARG A 87 16.62 -14.18 -3.99
C ARG A 87 15.28 -13.43 -3.96
N ILE A 88 14.21 -14.03 -4.48
CA ILE A 88 12.87 -13.45 -4.40
C ILE A 88 12.43 -13.30 -2.93
N GLN A 89 12.61 -14.35 -2.12
CA GLN A 89 12.17 -14.37 -0.73
C GLN A 89 12.89 -13.31 0.11
N ASP A 90 14.21 -13.25 0.03
CA ASP A 90 15.01 -12.32 0.84
C ASP A 90 14.73 -10.87 0.43
N ALA A 91 14.62 -10.60 -0.88
CA ALA A 91 14.27 -9.28 -1.37
C ALA A 91 12.84 -8.88 -0.99
N ALA A 92 11.87 -9.78 -1.02
CA ALA A 92 10.49 -9.47 -0.61
C ALA A 92 10.39 -9.18 0.90
N LYS A 93 11.13 -9.91 1.75
CA LYS A 93 11.23 -9.62 3.19
C LYS A 93 11.85 -8.24 3.43
N SER A 94 12.99 -7.96 2.79
CA SER A 94 13.69 -6.67 2.88
C SER A 94 12.79 -5.52 2.43
N LEU A 95 12.12 -5.69 1.28
CA LEU A 95 11.19 -4.72 0.74
C LEU A 95 10.07 -4.41 1.73
N ALA A 96 9.46 -5.42 2.35
CA ALA A 96 8.40 -5.23 3.34
C ALA A 96 8.86 -4.35 4.52
N VAL A 97 10.08 -4.58 5.03
CA VAL A 97 10.67 -3.76 6.09
C VAL A 97 10.89 -2.32 5.62
N ASN A 98 11.48 -2.15 4.43
CA ASN A 98 11.77 -0.83 3.86
C ASN A 98 10.49 -0.02 3.62
N LEU A 99 9.42 -0.67 3.16
CA LEU A 99 8.10 -0.03 3.00
C LEU A 99 7.51 0.41 4.34
N ALA A 100 7.61 -0.42 5.39
CA ALA A 100 7.10 -0.07 6.70
C ALA A 100 7.83 1.14 7.31
N ASP A 101 9.16 1.17 7.18
CA ASP A 101 10.00 2.25 7.70
C ASP A 101 9.84 3.56 6.92
N ALA A 102 9.76 3.49 5.59
CA ALA A 102 9.48 4.67 4.76
C ALA A 102 8.08 5.22 5.07
N GLY A 103 7.06 4.35 5.14
CA GLY A 103 5.70 4.74 5.49
C GLY A 103 5.59 5.37 6.88
N LYS A 104 6.37 4.90 7.86
CA LYS A 104 6.46 5.53 9.18
C LYS A 104 7.02 6.96 9.09
N GLN A 105 8.09 7.16 8.33
CA GLN A 105 8.70 8.47 8.18
C GLN A 105 7.78 9.46 7.45
N VAL A 106 7.16 9.05 6.34
CA VAL A 106 6.20 9.88 5.59
C VAL A 106 5.03 10.29 6.50
N ARG A 107 4.45 9.37 7.27
CA ARG A 107 3.38 9.71 8.22
C ARG A 107 3.83 10.66 9.31
N SER A 108 5.06 10.53 9.80
CA SER A 108 5.63 11.49 10.75
C SER A 108 5.72 12.88 10.13
N MET A 109 6.19 13.02 8.90
CA MET A 109 6.24 14.32 8.21
C MET A 109 4.85 14.97 8.09
N VAL A 110 3.83 14.19 7.70
CA VAL A 110 2.44 14.67 7.61
C VAL A 110 1.91 15.08 8.99
N LYS A 111 2.19 14.29 10.03
CA LYS A 111 1.79 14.60 11.41
C LYS A 111 2.44 15.90 11.91
N ASP A 112 3.72 16.06 11.63
CA ASP A 112 4.55 17.17 12.09
C ASP A 112 4.37 18.42 11.20
N LYS A 113 3.51 18.34 10.17
CA LYS A 113 3.18 19.42 9.22
C LYS A 113 4.42 20.00 8.56
N VAL A 114 5.36 19.13 8.18
CA VAL A 114 6.53 19.53 7.39
C VAL A 114 6.06 20.13 6.07
N ASN A 115 6.68 21.24 5.67
CA ASN A 115 6.38 21.87 4.39
C ASN A 115 6.65 20.90 3.23
N GLY A 116 5.64 20.65 2.41
CA GLY A 116 5.70 19.74 1.28
C GLY A 116 5.53 18.25 1.61
N ALA A 117 5.15 17.93 2.85
CA ALA A 117 4.82 16.56 3.26
C ALA A 117 3.64 15.98 2.46
N ASP A 118 2.77 16.82 1.91
CA ASP A 118 1.65 16.44 1.06
C ASP A 118 2.10 15.85 -0.29
N GLN A 119 3.07 16.47 -0.97
CA GLN A 119 3.62 15.93 -2.22
C GLN A 119 4.35 14.62 -1.96
N VAL A 120 5.13 14.55 -0.88
CA VAL A 120 5.84 13.33 -0.46
C VAL A 120 4.86 12.21 -0.14
N ALA A 121 3.79 12.49 0.62
CA ALA A 121 2.78 11.49 0.96
C ALA A 121 2.03 10.99 -0.28
N LYS A 122 1.66 11.87 -1.21
CA LYS A 122 1.00 11.49 -2.46
C LYS A 122 1.89 10.60 -3.33
N ALA A 123 3.17 10.95 -3.47
CA ALA A 123 4.10 10.14 -4.23
C ALA A 123 4.37 8.79 -3.56
N TRP A 124 4.39 8.75 -2.22
CA TRP A 124 4.50 7.51 -1.46
C TRP A 124 3.31 6.57 -1.65
N ASP A 125 2.08 7.10 -1.69
CA ASP A 125 0.89 6.28 -1.93
C ASP A 125 0.94 5.60 -3.31
N ASN A 126 1.49 6.27 -4.33
CA ASN A 126 1.71 5.66 -5.65
C ASN A 126 2.72 4.51 -5.60
N VAL A 127 3.81 4.65 -4.82
CA VAL A 127 4.78 3.55 -4.60
C VAL A 127 4.10 2.34 -3.98
N LEU A 128 3.22 2.54 -3.00
CA LEU A 128 2.49 1.45 -2.33
C LEU A 128 1.48 0.76 -3.25
N ASP A 129 0.77 1.51 -4.10
CA ASP A 129 -0.16 0.96 -5.09
C ASP A 129 0.60 0.14 -6.15
N ALA A 130 1.66 0.72 -6.72
CA ALA A 130 2.51 0.07 -7.70
C ALA A 130 3.19 -1.19 -7.13
N THR A 131 3.64 -1.15 -5.88
CA THR A 131 4.19 -2.32 -5.19
C THR A 131 3.15 -3.42 -5.07
N SER A 132 1.91 -3.08 -4.68
CA SER A 132 0.82 -4.06 -4.57
C SER A 132 0.52 -4.73 -5.92
N HIS A 133 0.54 -3.97 -7.00
CA HIS A 133 0.38 -4.49 -8.35
C HIS A 133 1.56 -5.38 -8.78
N TYR A 134 2.79 -4.93 -8.57
CA TYR A 134 4.02 -5.66 -8.88
C TYR A 134 4.09 -7.02 -8.16
N MET A 135 3.78 -7.06 -6.87
CA MET A 135 3.69 -8.31 -6.10
C MET A 135 2.63 -9.25 -6.66
N THR A 136 1.44 -8.72 -7.01
CA THR A 136 0.36 -9.51 -7.63
C THR A 136 0.82 -10.16 -8.93
N MET A 137 1.49 -9.41 -9.81
CA MET A 137 2.01 -9.97 -11.06
C MET A 137 3.11 -10.99 -10.80
N GLY A 138 3.96 -10.76 -9.79
CA GLY A 138 4.99 -11.71 -9.38
C GLY A 138 4.41 -13.05 -8.94
N MET A 139 3.38 -13.02 -8.09
CA MET A 139 2.69 -14.24 -7.63
C MET A 139 1.99 -14.98 -8.78
N LYS A 140 1.34 -14.25 -9.70
CA LYS A 140 0.76 -14.86 -10.91
C LYS A 140 1.82 -15.56 -11.75
N ARG A 141 2.99 -14.94 -11.91
CA ARG A 141 4.11 -15.52 -12.66
C ARG A 141 4.64 -16.79 -11.99
N LEU A 142 4.91 -16.77 -10.67
CA LEU A 142 5.33 -17.97 -9.93
C LEU A 142 4.29 -19.09 -10.00
N THR A 143 3.00 -18.75 -9.95
CA THR A 143 1.90 -19.71 -10.08
C THR A 143 1.91 -20.37 -11.47
N GLY A 144 2.14 -19.59 -12.53
CA GLY A 144 2.30 -20.12 -13.89
C GLY A 144 3.48 -21.08 -14.00
N LEU A 145 4.61 -20.75 -13.36
CA LEU A 145 5.82 -21.60 -13.35
C LEU A 145 5.63 -22.89 -12.54
N ALA A 146 4.71 -22.92 -11.57
CA ALA A 146 4.42 -24.08 -10.73
C ALA A 146 3.57 -25.16 -11.45
N HIS A 147 2.96 -24.85 -12.59
CA HIS A 147 2.09 -25.78 -13.30
C HIS A 147 2.88 -26.99 -13.84
N GLY A 148 2.38 -28.21 -13.60
CA GLY A 148 3.01 -29.45 -14.08
C GLY A 148 4.32 -29.85 -13.36
N ARG A 149 4.68 -29.17 -12.27
CA ARG A 149 5.91 -29.42 -11.49
C ARG A 149 5.74 -30.53 -10.46
N ASP A 150 6.84 -31.13 -10.03
CA ASP A 150 6.81 -32.07 -8.90
C ASP A 150 6.45 -31.34 -7.58
N PRO A 151 5.98 -32.06 -6.54
CA PRO A 151 5.51 -31.43 -5.31
C PRO A 151 6.55 -30.56 -4.59
N LYS A 152 7.85 -30.89 -4.65
CA LYS A 152 8.89 -30.14 -3.92
C LYS A 152 9.13 -28.79 -4.56
N ASP A 153 9.23 -28.76 -5.89
CA ASP A 153 9.39 -27.51 -6.65
C ASP A 153 8.14 -26.62 -6.51
N ARG A 154 6.93 -27.21 -6.55
CA ARG A 154 5.67 -26.48 -6.29
C ARG A 154 5.65 -25.83 -4.92
N TYR A 155 6.09 -26.57 -3.89
CA TYR A 155 6.15 -26.04 -2.53
C TYR A 155 7.13 -24.86 -2.42
N ALA A 156 8.32 -24.96 -3.03
CA ALA A 156 9.31 -23.88 -3.02
C ALA A 156 8.80 -22.61 -3.73
N LEU A 157 8.12 -22.77 -4.87
CA LEU A 157 7.46 -21.68 -5.59
C LEU A 157 6.35 -21.04 -4.75
N GLY A 158 5.51 -21.85 -4.11
CA GLY A 158 4.46 -21.39 -3.20
C GLY A 158 5.02 -20.62 -2.01
N PHE A 159 6.15 -21.07 -1.44
CA PHE A 159 6.83 -20.37 -0.35
C PHE A 159 7.38 -19.01 -0.78
N ALA A 160 7.99 -18.90 -1.96
CA ALA A 160 8.40 -17.62 -2.53
C ALA A 160 7.19 -16.69 -2.79
N SER A 161 6.08 -17.24 -3.29
CA SER A 161 4.82 -16.50 -3.48
C SER A 161 4.26 -15.97 -2.15
N GLY A 162 4.37 -16.73 -1.05
CA GLY A 162 3.94 -16.28 0.28
C GLY A 162 4.73 -15.07 0.80
N HIS A 163 6.02 -14.96 0.45
CA HIS A 163 6.82 -13.77 0.77
C HIS A 163 6.41 -12.55 -0.06
N LEU A 164 6.07 -12.73 -1.34
CA LEU A 164 5.50 -11.65 -2.17
C LEU A 164 4.14 -11.18 -1.61
N GLN A 165 3.27 -12.11 -1.19
CA GLN A 165 2.00 -11.78 -0.54
C GLN A 165 2.24 -10.97 0.74
N SER A 166 3.20 -11.37 1.56
CA SER A 166 3.54 -10.65 2.79
C SER A 166 3.97 -9.20 2.50
N ALA A 167 4.79 -8.98 1.46
CA ALA A 167 5.20 -7.64 1.05
C ALA A 167 4.01 -6.81 0.51
N GLN A 168 3.10 -7.44 -0.26
CA GLN A 168 1.86 -6.81 -0.70
C GLN A 168 0.98 -6.40 0.48
N ASP A 169 0.79 -7.28 1.47
CA ASP A 169 -0.04 -7.02 2.63
C ASP A 169 0.51 -5.85 3.45
N ILE A 170 1.84 -5.77 3.58
CA ILE A 170 2.51 -4.62 4.22
C ILE A 170 2.31 -3.35 3.39
N ALA A 171 2.45 -3.38 2.06
CA ALA A 171 2.18 -2.22 1.22
C ALA A 171 0.74 -1.70 1.40
N LEU A 172 -0.24 -2.60 1.41
CA LEU A 172 -1.65 -2.28 1.65
C LEU A 172 -1.90 -1.74 3.06
N ASP A 173 -1.30 -2.33 4.10
CA ASP A 173 -1.40 -1.83 5.48
C ASP A 173 -0.79 -0.44 5.62
N GLN A 174 0.39 -0.19 5.04
CA GLN A 174 1.01 1.13 5.05
C GLN A 174 0.14 2.17 4.34
N ARG A 175 -0.50 1.80 3.22
CA ARG A 175 -1.40 2.69 2.47
C ARG A 175 -2.63 3.05 3.30
N LYS A 176 -3.27 2.04 3.91
CA LYS A 176 -4.41 2.25 4.83
C LYS A 176 -4.02 3.18 5.97
N ARG A 177 -2.85 2.98 6.60
CA ARG A 177 -2.35 3.87 7.66
C ARG A 177 -2.07 5.29 7.16
N GLY A 178 -1.54 5.44 5.94
CA GLY A 178 -1.35 6.72 5.26
C GLY A 178 -2.67 7.46 5.11
N ILE A 179 -3.65 6.81 4.47
CA ILE A 179 -5.01 7.34 4.28
C ILE A 179 -5.65 7.77 5.60
N LEU A 180 -5.55 6.97 6.66
CA LEU A 180 -6.08 7.34 7.99
C LEU A 180 -5.48 8.63 8.54
N GLN A 181 -4.20 8.88 8.29
CA GLN A 181 -3.52 10.10 8.72
C GLN A 181 -3.92 11.28 7.81
N THR A 182 -3.95 11.04 6.51
CA THR A 182 -4.21 12.05 5.48
C THR A 182 -5.67 12.52 5.46
N LEU A 183 -6.63 11.65 5.78
CA LEU A 183 -8.06 12.01 5.87
C LEU A 183 -8.33 13.08 6.93
N LYS A 184 -7.48 13.18 7.96
CA LYS A 184 -7.57 14.21 9.01
C LYS A 184 -7.05 15.57 8.54
N HIS A 185 -6.39 15.62 7.39
CA HIS A 185 -5.75 16.82 6.88
C HIS A 185 -6.70 17.57 5.93
N PRO A 186 -7.00 18.87 6.16
CA PRO A 186 -7.96 19.62 5.36
C PRO A 186 -7.63 19.67 3.86
N GLY A 187 -6.35 19.85 3.52
CA GLY A 187 -5.90 19.98 2.13
C GLY A 187 -5.58 18.67 1.40
N LEU A 188 -5.64 17.52 2.09
CA LEU A 188 -5.32 16.23 1.48
C LEU A 188 -6.48 15.24 1.48
N GLY A 189 -7.51 15.48 2.30
CA GLY A 189 -8.63 14.58 2.47
C GLY A 189 -9.35 14.24 1.15
N GLU A 190 -9.51 15.23 0.26
CA GLU A 190 -10.18 15.04 -1.03
C GLU A 190 -9.52 13.95 -1.88
N PHE A 191 -8.19 13.92 -1.92
CA PHE A 191 -7.44 12.95 -2.73
C PHE A 191 -7.60 11.52 -2.22
N VAL A 192 -7.62 11.34 -0.90
CA VAL A 192 -7.58 10.00 -0.28
C VAL A 192 -8.95 9.43 0.06
N LEU A 193 -10.02 10.23 -0.01
CA LEU A 193 -11.37 9.76 0.33
C LEU A 193 -11.88 8.68 -0.63
N GLN A 194 -11.65 8.85 -1.93
CA GLN A 194 -12.02 7.82 -2.92
C GLN A 194 -11.21 6.54 -2.72
N ASP A 195 -9.92 6.67 -2.42
CA ASP A 195 -9.07 5.52 -2.10
C ASP A 195 -9.51 4.81 -0.81
N ALA A 196 -9.91 5.55 0.21
CA ALA A 196 -10.47 4.99 1.44
C ALA A 196 -11.74 4.16 1.16
N LYS A 197 -12.61 4.65 0.26
CA LYS A 197 -13.80 3.92 -0.20
C LYS A 197 -13.41 2.65 -0.96
N ARG A 198 -12.50 2.77 -1.93
CA ARG A 198 -12.02 1.64 -2.76
C ARG A 198 -11.38 0.53 -1.92
N LEU A 199 -10.66 0.89 -0.86
CA LEU A 199 -10.01 -0.05 0.05
C LEU A 199 -10.94 -0.61 1.15
N GLY A 200 -12.24 -0.29 1.11
CA GLY A 200 -13.23 -0.76 2.08
C GLY A 200 -13.00 -0.24 3.49
N MET A 201 -12.37 0.93 3.63
CA MET A 201 -12.07 1.52 4.95
C MET A 201 -13.27 2.28 5.54
N ILE A 202 -14.22 2.67 4.69
CA ILE A 202 -15.44 3.38 5.08
C ILE A 202 -16.53 2.36 5.39
N ALA A 203 -17.06 2.39 6.61
CA ALA A 203 -18.17 1.54 7.00
C ALA A 203 -19.48 1.96 6.32
N GLU A 204 -20.36 0.99 6.13
CA GLU A 204 -21.67 1.20 5.50
C GLU A 204 -22.51 2.25 6.24
N SER A 205 -23.23 3.05 5.46
CA SER A 205 -24.16 4.04 5.97
C SER A 205 -25.42 3.39 6.57
N LYS A 206 -25.86 3.89 7.72
CA LYS A 206 -27.00 3.44 8.51
C LYS A 206 -27.82 4.66 8.89
N PRO A 207 -29.12 4.51 9.21
CA PRO A 207 -29.99 5.65 9.52
C PRO A 207 -29.48 6.56 10.65
N VAL A 208 -28.71 6.01 11.59
CA VAL A 208 -28.10 6.77 12.69
C VAL A 208 -26.66 6.34 12.90
N HIS A 209 -25.78 7.33 12.99
CA HIS A 209 -24.37 7.15 13.36
C HIS A 209 -23.98 8.02 14.54
N ARG A 210 -22.95 7.58 15.27
CA ARG A 210 -22.31 8.36 16.34
C ARG A 210 -20.81 8.32 16.15
N GLY A 211 -20.15 9.47 16.28
CA GLY A 211 -18.71 9.53 16.15
C GLY A 211 -18.15 10.93 16.27
N THR A 212 -16.82 10.99 16.26
CA THR A 212 -16.05 12.23 16.27
C THR A 212 -15.71 12.62 14.84
N VAL A 213 -16.01 13.86 14.45
CA VAL A 213 -15.60 14.41 13.15
C VAL A 213 -14.08 14.41 13.07
N GLN A 214 -13.52 13.74 12.07
CA GLN A 214 -12.11 13.76 11.74
C GLN A 214 -11.80 14.91 10.78
N ASN A 215 -12.69 15.14 9.81
CA ASN A 215 -12.57 16.17 8.80
C ASN A 215 -13.93 16.39 8.09
N VAL A 216 -14.06 17.49 7.36
CA VAL A 216 -15.17 17.71 6.41
C VAL A 216 -14.54 18.00 5.05
N ILE A 217 -14.89 17.19 4.06
CA ILE A 217 -14.26 17.15 2.75
C ILE A 217 -15.35 17.37 1.71
N GLY A 218 -15.39 18.55 1.08
CA GLY A 218 -16.52 18.94 0.24
C GLY A 218 -17.85 18.81 0.98
N LEU A 219 -18.74 17.96 0.46
CA LEU A 219 -20.05 17.65 1.06
C LEU A 219 -20.05 16.31 1.84
N GLU A 220 -18.89 15.82 2.28
CA GLU A 220 -18.78 14.60 3.09
C GLU A 220 -18.16 14.89 4.46
N ALA A 221 -18.90 14.60 5.53
CA ALA A 221 -18.35 14.58 6.88
C ALA A 221 -17.67 13.24 7.13
N ILE A 222 -16.38 13.28 7.48
CA ILE A 222 -15.62 12.09 7.86
C ILE A 222 -15.67 11.94 9.37
N LEU A 223 -16.23 10.85 9.86
CA LEU A 223 -16.31 10.56 11.29
C LEU A 223 -15.56 9.29 11.65
N LYS A 224 -15.09 9.21 12.89
CA LYS A 224 -14.61 7.98 13.51
C LYS A 224 -15.57 7.59 14.63
N ASN A 225 -16.15 6.41 14.55
CA ASN A 225 -17.05 5.92 15.59
C ASN A 225 -16.28 5.32 16.79
N ALA A 226 -17.00 4.96 17.86
CA ALA A 226 -16.41 4.39 19.07
C ALA A 226 -15.73 3.02 18.84
N LYS A 227 -16.12 2.27 17.80
CA LYS A 227 -15.46 1.03 17.39
C LYS A 227 -14.20 1.27 16.56
N GLY A 228 -13.84 2.53 16.34
CA GLY A 228 -12.70 2.95 15.54
C GLY A 228 -12.92 2.90 14.03
N GLN A 229 -14.14 2.61 13.56
CA GLN A 229 -14.47 2.55 12.13
C GLN A 229 -14.63 3.97 11.58
N LEU A 230 -14.18 4.17 10.33
CA LEU A 230 -14.40 5.41 9.61
C LEU A 230 -15.77 5.41 8.93
N LEU A 231 -16.39 6.58 8.89
CA LEU A 231 -17.64 6.86 8.21
C LEU A 231 -17.41 8.07 7.30
N ALA A 232 -17.96 8.04 6.09
CA ALA A 232 -18.05 9.20 5.21
C ALA A 232 -19.54 9.42 4.93
N LEU A 233 -20.09 10.49 5.48
CA LEU A 233 -21.53 10.76 5.42
C LEU A 233 -21.78 12.01 4.57
N PRO A 234 -22.64 11.95 3.55
CA PRO A 234 -23.03 13.14 2.81
C PRO A 234 -23.73 14.13 3.75
N VAL A 235 -23.30 15.38 3.72
CA VAL A 235 -23.83 16.48 4.55
C VAL A 235 -24.18 17.67 3.67
N THR A 236 -25.08 18.50 4.17
CA THR A 236 -25.53 19.70 3.47
C THR A 236 -24.44 20.80 3.48
N PRO A 237 -24.47 21.77 2.55
CA PRO A 237 -23.48 22.84 2.50
C PRO A 237 -23.40 23.71 3.76
N ASP A 238 -24.47 23.77 4.55
CA ASP A 238 -24.56 24.49 5.83
C ASP A 238 -24.02 23.68 7.04
N PHE A 239 -23.39 22.53 6.79
CA PHE A 239 -22.82 21.69 7.85
C PHE A 239 -21.71 22.43 8.62
N LYS A 240 -22.04 22.84 9.85
CA LYS A 240 -21.22 23.75 10.66
C LYS A 240 -20.23 23.10 11.62
N PHE A 241 -20.20 21.76 11.70
CA PHE A 241 -19.36 21.06 12.67
C PHE A 241 -17.93 20.88 12.15
N LYS A 242 -16.97 20.89 13.08
CA LYS A 242 -15.53 20.88 12.76
C LYS A 242 -14.86 19.63 13.31
N ALA A 243 -13.64 19.36 12.85
CA ALA A 243 -12.81 18.29 13.39
C ALA A 243 -12.73 18.36 14.93
N GLY A 244 -12.93 17.21 15.59
CA GLY A 244 -13.03 17.08 17.04
C GLY A 244 -14.45 17.12 17.62
N ASP A 245 -15.45 17.57 16.85
CA ASP A 245 -16.84 17.56 17.33
C ASP A 245 -17.40 16.13 17.45
N ASN A 246 -18.02 15.83 18.59
CA ASN A 246 -18.75 14.57 18.79
C ASN A 246 -20.21 14.73 18.39
N LEU A 247 -20.64 13.95 17.39
CA LEU A 247 -21.95 14.09 16.77
C LEU A 247 -22.75 12.81 16.82
N VAL A 248 -24.07 12.98 16.90
CA VAL A 248 -25.05 12.01 16.41
C VAL A 248 -25.49 12.50 15.03
N MET A 249 -25.23 11.69 14.00
CA MET A 249 -25.62 11.95 12.62
C MET A 249 -26.85 11.12 12.30
N LYS A 250 -27.92 11.76 11.79
CA LYS A 250 -29.14 11.08 11.38
C LYS A 250 -29.43 11.33 9.91
N ASP A 251 -29.77 10.26 9.20
CA ASP A 251 -30.26 10.33 7.83
C ASP A 251 -31.57 11.15 7.80
N ARG A 252 -31.65 12.08 6.86
CA ARG A 252 -32.82 12.94 6.64
C ARG A 252 -33.82 12.32 5.65
N GLY A 253 -33.44 11.26 4.93
CA GLY A 253 -34.24 10.64 3.87
C GLY A 253 -34.16 11.35 2.52
N ASP A 254 -33.41 12.46 2.43
CA ASP A 254 -33.15 13.23 1.21
C ASP A 254 -31.75 12.95 0.62
N GLY A 255 -31.07 11.91 1.11
CA GLY A 255 -29.70 11.55 0.73
C GLY A 255 -28.63 12.25 1.57
N PHE A 256 -28.99 13.11 2.53
CA PHE A 256 -28.04 13.78 3.43
C PHE A 256 -28.23 13.41 4.90
N TYR A 257 -27.16 13.59 5.67
CA TYR A 257 -27.16 13.45 7.12
C TYR A 257 -27.21 14.82 7.80
N SER A 258 -28.01 14.91 8.86
CA SER A 258 -27.99 16.05 9.80
C SER A 258 -27.23 15.68 11.08
N GLY A 259 -26.35 16.57 11.51
CA GLY A 259 -25.57 16.39 12.75
C GLY A 259 -26.19 17.13 13.93
N LYS A 260 -26.20 16.51 15.11
CA LYS A 260 -26.40 17.18 16.40
C LYS A 260 -25.25 16.87 17.32
N ARG A 261 -24.71 17.87 18.02
CA ARG A 261 -23.70 17.65 19.07
C ARG A 261 -24.23 16.68 20.10
N GLN A 262 -23.46 15.64 20.38
CA GLN A 262 -23.73 14.77 21.50
C GLN A 262 -23.40 15.57 22.77
N MET A 263 -24.40 15.89 23.59
CA MET A 263 -24.13 16.34 24.95
C MET A 263 -23.51 15.16 25.69
N VAL A 264 -22.21 15.24 25.90
CA VAL A 264 -21.54 14.40 26.88
C VAL A 264 -21.77 15.13 28.20
N GLU A 265 -22.71 14.65 29.02
CA GLU A 265 -22.69 15.01 30.43
C GLU A 265 -21.31 14.62 30.93
N ARG A 266 -20.47 15.62 31.24
CA ARG A 266 -19.28 15.40 32.03
C ARG A 266 -19.78 15.03 33.43
N GLY A 267 -20.11 13.75 33.60
CA GLY A 267 -20.21 13.13 34.90
C GLY A 267 -18.88 13.38 35.60
N MET A 268 -18.98 14.06 36.74
CA MET A 268 -17.94 14.31 37.73
C MET A 268 -16.82 13.27 37.71
N GLU A 269 -15.62 13.67 37.32
CA GLU A 269 -14.40 13.08 37.86
C GLU A 269 -13.76 14.16 38.73
N ARG A 270 -13.80 13.86 40.03
CA ARG A 270 -13.08 14.50 41.12
C ARG A 270 -11.61 14.10 41.08
#